data_AF-A0A4R7F1V8-F1
#
_entry.id   AF-A0A4R7F1V8-F1
#
_cell.length_a   1.000
_cell.length_b   1.000
_cell.length_c   1.000
_cell.angle_alpha   90.00
_cell.angle_beta   90.00
_cell.angle_gamma   90.00
#
_symmetry.space_group_name_H-M   'P 1'
#
loop_
_entity.id
_entity.type
_entity.pdbx_description
1 polymer ?
#
loop_
_entity_poly.entity_id
_entity_poly.type
_entity_poly.pdbx_seq_one_letter_code
_entity_poly.pdbx_strand_id
1 'polypeptide(L)'
;MQYQKIAIYFNFYKTTLLINGAVSFAVSMFFFSFLHFAFALISVGFLMALFYKELTKQQEYYFYYNAGISKINLILVSFVFNLALAILLIFISALCKT
;
A
#
# COMPACT_ATOMS: atom_id res chain seq x y z
N MET A 1 25.06 2.26 1.82
CA MET A 1 24.44 1.02 1.29
C MET A 1 23.05 0.72 1.89
N GLN A 2 22.86 0.70 3.22
CA GLN A 2 21.56 0.35 3.82
C GLN A 2 20.45 1.41 3.58
N TYR A 3 20.78 2.71 3.64
CA TYR A 3 19.85 3.81 3.37
C TYR A 3 19.24 3.77 1.95
N GLN A 4 20.00 3.31 0.95
CA GLN A 4 19.51 3.18 -0.41
C GLN A 4 18.42 2.10 -0.53
N LYS A 5 18.53 1.00 0.23
CA LYS A 5 17.51 -0.05 0.25
C LYS A 5 16.20 0.43 0.86
N ILE A 6 16.26 1.20 1.94
CA ILE A 6 15.07 1.81 2.57
C ILE A 6 14.37 2.75 1.58
N ALA A 7 15.13 3.59 0.87
CA ALA A 7 14.58 4.48 -0.14
C ALA A 7 13.88 3.70 -1.28
N ILE A 8 14.44 2.56 -1.69
CA ILE A 8 13.82 1.68 -2.69
C ILE A 8 12.47 1.13 -2.21
N TYR A 9 12.43 0.58 -0.99
CA TYR A 9 11.16 0.10 -0.40
C TYR A 9 10.13 1.22 -0.30
N PHE A 10 10.55 2.41 0.14
CA PHE A 10 9.66 3.55 0.27
C PHE A 10 9.13 4.04 -1.09
N ASN A 11 9.96 4.04 -2.13
CA ASN A 11 9.55 4.41 -3.48
C ASN A 11 8.52 3.41 -4.06
N PHE A 12 8.76 2.12 -3.83
CA PHE A 12 7.80 1.09 -4.20
C PHE A 12 6.48 1.25 -3.43
N TYR A 13 6.54 1.56 -2.13
CA TYR A 13 5.35 1.80 -1.32
C TYR A 13 4.57 3.02 -1.80
N LYS A 14 5.24 4.15 -2.08
CA LYS A 14 4.61 5.41 -2.52
C LYS A 14 3.73 5.23 -3.77
N THR A 15 4.26 4.52 -4.76
CA THR A 15 3.52 4.22 -6.00
C THR A 15 2.38 3.23 -5.78
N THR A 16 2.53 2.29 -4.85
CA THR A 16 1.47 1.36 -4.45
C THR A 16 0.35 2.08 -3.68
N LEU A 17 0.72 3.00 -2.79
CA LEU A 17 -0.20 3.76 -1.94
C LEU A 17 -1.14 4.65 -2.75
N LEU A 18 -0.68 5.23 -3.86
CA LEU A 18 -1.51 6.07 -4.72
C LEU A 18 -2.69 5.27 -5.30
N ILE A 19 -2.41 4.13 -5.92
CA ILE A 19 -3.45 3.27 -6.50
C ILE A 19 -4.33 2.66 -5.40
N ASN A 20 -3.70 2.17 -4.33
CA ASN A 20 -4.42 1.60 -3.18
C ASN A 20 -5.39 2.62 -2.57
N GLY A 21 -4.93 3.84 -2.33
CA GLY A 21 -5.72 4.92 -1.78
C GLY A 21 -6.88 5.31 -2.70
N ALA A 22 -6.66 5.40 -4.01
CA ALA A 22 -7.71 5.72 -4.97
C ALA A 22 -8.82 4.64 -4.98
N VAL A 23 -8.44 3.36 -5.03
CA VAL A 23 -9.41 2.25 -5.00
C VAL A 23 -10.13 2.19 -3.64
N SER A 24 -9.39 2.33 -2.54
CA SER A 24 -9.96 2.30 -1.20
C SER A 24 -10.92 3.47 -0.96
N PHE A 25 -10.62 4.64 -1.51
CA PHE A 25 -11.50 5.79 -1.47
C PHE A 25 -12.80 5.55 -2.25
N ALA A 26 -12.71 4.97 -3.46
CA ALA A 26 -13.89 4.59 -4.23
C ALA A 26 -14.79 3.60 -3.48
N VAL A 27 -14.19 2.59 -2.83
CA VAL A 27 -14.92 1.64 -1.97
C VAL A 27 -15.57 2.36 -0.78
N SER A 28 -14.84 3.23 -0.11
CA SER A 28 -15.38 4.01 1.02
C SER A 28 -16.56 4.89 0.62
N MET A 29 -16.53 5.47 -0.58
CA MET A 29 -17.62 6.29 -1.11
C MET A 29 -18.87 5.45 -1.40
N PHE A 30 -18.70 4.23 -1.89
CA PHE A 30 -19.82 3.31 -2.11
C PHE A 30 -20.55 2.93 -0.81
N PHE A 31 -19.80 2.70 0.27
CA PHE A 31 -20.35 2.33 1.59
C PHE A 31 -20.60 3.52 2.53
N PHE A 32 -20.29 4.75 2.10
CA PHE A 32 -20.40 5.98 2.90
C PHE A 32 -19.79 5.89 4.31
N SER A 33 -18.64 5.22 4.45
CA SER A 33 -18.09 4.90 5.77
C SER A 33 -16.56 4.90 5.80
N PHE A 34 -15.99 5.69 6.71
CA PHE A 34 -14.54 5.79 6.89
C PHE A 34 -13.88 4.48 7.35
N LEU A 35 -14.59 3.62 8.09
CA LEU A 35 -14.05 2.31 8.46
C LEU A 35 -13.84 1.43 7.21
N HIS A 36 -14.73 1.53 6.22
CA HIS A 36 -14.59 0.79 4.97
C HIS A 36 -13.35 1.26 4.18
N PHE A 37 -12.96 2.53 4.29
CA PHE A 37 -11.69 3.02 3.74
C PHE A 37 -10.48 2.28 4.34
N ALA A 38 -10.41 2.19 5.67
CA ALA A 38 -9.31 1.53 6.36
C ALA A 38 -9.25 0.01 6.07
N PHE A 39 -10.39 -0.66 6.00
CA PHE A 39 -10.45 -2.07 5.60
C PHE A 39 -10.09 -2.27 4.13
N ALA A 40 -10.52 -1.39 3.23
CA ALA A 40 -10.18 -1.47 1.81
C ALA A 40 -8.67 -1.28 1.57
N LEU A 41 -8.01 -0.41 2.36
CA LEU A 41 -6.56 -0.17 2.29
C LEU A 41 -5.71 -1.41 2.51
N ILE A 42 -6.17 -2.37 3.33
CA ILE A 42 -5.44 -3.63 3.58
C ILE A 42 -5.94 -4.80 2.72
N SER A 43 -7.07 -4.65 2.03
CA SER A 43 -7.72 -5.71 1.28
C SER A 43 -7.78 -5.39 -0.21
N VAL A 44 -8.95 -5.05 -0.73
CA VAL A 44 -9.22 -4.87 -2.18
C VAL A 44 -8.37 -3.77 -2.80
N GLY A 45 -8.13 -2.66 -2.09
CA GLY A 45 -7.28 -1.58 -2.58
C GLY A 45 -5.84 -2.03 -2.74
N PHE A 46 -5.32 -2.79 -1.77
CA PHE A 46 -3.95 -3.31 -1.83
C PHE A 46 -3.80 -4.34 -2.95
N LEU A 47 -4.75 -5.28 -3.07
CA LEU A 47 -4.75 -6.27 -4.13
C LEU A 47 -4.81 -5.63 -5.52
N MET A 48 -5.66 -4.61 -5.70
CA MET A 48 -5.73 -3.87 -6.97
C MET A 48 -4.45 -3.10 -7.28
N ALA A 49 -3.81 -2.51 -6.27
CA ALA A 49 -2.53 -1.84 -6.45
C ALA A 49 -1.42 -2.82 -6.88
N LEU A 50 -1.39 -4.02 -6.31
CA LEU A 50 -0.47 -5.08 -6.74
C LEU A 50 -0.78 -5.55 -8.16
N PHE A 51 -2.05 -5.79 -8.47
CA PHE A 51 -2.49 -6.20 -9.81
C PHE A 51 -2.10 -5.16 -10.87
N TYR A 52 -2.34 -3.88 -10.61
CA TYR A 52 -1.94 -2.79 -11.49
C TYR A 52 -0.42 -2.78 -11.74
N LYS A 53 0.39 -3.01 -10.70
CA LYS A 53 1.85 -3.09 -10.84
C LYS A 53 2.29 -4.32 -11.64
N GLU A 54 1.60 -5.45 -11.47
CA GLU A 54 1.89 -6.65 -12.24
C GLU A 54 1.65 -6.44 -13.74
N LEU A 55 0.67 -5.62 -14.11
CA LEU A 55 0.35 -5.31 -15.50
C LEU A 55 1.29 -4.27 -16.11
N THR A 56 1.65 -3.23 -15.34
CA THR A 56 2.28 -2.03 -15.91
C THR A 56 3.76 -1.88 -15.59
N LYS A 57 4.25 -2.49 -14.50
CA LYS A 57 5.58 -2.23 -13.93
C LYS A 57 6.46 -3.48 -13.85
N GLN A 58 6.25 -4.45 -14.73
CA GLN A 58 7.07 -5.69 -14.76
C GLN A 58 8.57 -5.40 -14.87
N GLN A 59 8.93 -4.38 -15.67
CA GLN A 59 10.32 -3.96 -15.86
C GLN A 59 10.97 -3.41 -14.58
N GLU A 60 10.18 -2.78 -13.69
CA GLU A 60 10.70 -2.26 -12.42
C GLU A 60 11.11 -3.39 -11.46
N TYR A 61 10.51 -4.57 -11.56
CA TYR A 61 10.91 -5.72 -10.74
C TYR A 61 12.34 -6.19 -11.03
N TYR A 62 12.83 -6.06 -12.28
CA TYR A 62 14.22 -6.36 -12.61
C TYR A 62 15.19 -5.39 -11.94
N PHE A 63 14.83 -4.10 -11.84
CA PHE A 63 15.64 -3.12 -11.11
C PHE A 63 15.77 -3.50 -9.63
N TYR A 64 14.67 -3.88 -8.97
CA TYR A 64 14.72 -4.28 -7.57
C TYR A 64 15.48 -5.60 -7.36
N TYR A 65 15.34 -6.54 -8.29
CA TYR A 65 16.09 -7.80 -8.28
C TYR A 65 17.60 -7.56 -8.37
N ASN A 66 18.04 -6.67 -9.28
CA ASN A 66 19.44 -6.27 -9.41
C ASN A 66 19.98 -5.56 -8.15
N ALA A 67 19.10 -4.92 -7.37
CA ALA A 67 19.44 -4.37 -6.05
C ALA A 67 19.47 -5.41 -4.91
N GLY A 68 19.25 -6.70 -5.22
CA GLY A 68 19.23 -7.80 -4.27
C GLY A 68 17.97 -7.84 -3.41
N ILE A 69 16.86 -7.26 -3.88
CA ILE A 69 15.57 -7.23 -3.18
C ILE A 69 14.58 -8.12 -3.93
N SER A 70 14.00 -9.10 -3.21
CA SER A 70 12.98 -9.97 -3.79
C SER A 70 11.63 -9.24 -3.89
N LYS A 71 10.82 -9.66 -4.87
CA LYS A 71 9.44 -9.19 -5.05
C LYS A 71 8.59 -9.38 -3.79
N ILE A 72 8.73 -10.54 -3.14
CA ILE A 72 7.99 -10.87 -1.92
C ILE A 72 8.32 -9.88 -0.80
N ASN A 73 9.61 -9.52 -0.64
CA ASN A 73 10.00 -8.54 0.37
C ASN A 73 9.39 -7.16 0.11
N LEU A 74 9.32 -6.72 -1.15
CA LEU A 74 8.66 -5.45 -1.52
C LEU A 74 7.17 -5.46 -1.15
N ILE A 75 6.48 -6.56 -1.45
CA ILE A 75 5.06 -6.73 -1.14
C ILE A 75 4.84 -6.75 0.37
N LEU A 76 5.60 -7.56 1.12
CA LEU A 76 5.48 -7.68 2.57
C LEU A 76 5.73 -6.34 3.28
N VAL A 77 6.82 -5.65 2.93
CA VAL A 77 7.14 -4.34 3.51
C VAL A 77 6.03 -3.33 3.21
N SER A 78 5.51 -3.32 1.98
CA SER A 78 4.40 -2.43 1.59
C SER A 78 3.10 -2.77 2.32
N PHE A 79 2.84 -4.05 2.54
CA PHE A 79 1.67 -4.50 3.31
C PHE A 79 1.79 -4.05 4.77
N VAL A 80 2.96 -4.19 5.39
CA VAL A 80 3.21 -3.71 6.77
C VAL A 80 2.98 -2.20 6.88
N PHE A 81 3.46 -1.41 5.92
CA PHE A 81 3.19 0.04 5.91
C PHE A 81 1.70 0.36 5.77
N ASN A 82 0.96 -0.33 4.89
CA ASN A 82 -0.48 -0.14 4.76
C ASN A 82 -1.23 -0.57 6.02
N LEU A 83 -0.81 -1.66 6.66
CA LEU A 83 -1.41 -2.13 7.91
C LEU A 83 -1.20 -1.10 9.03
N ALA A 84 0.01 -0.57 9.19
CA ALA A 84 0.30 0.49 10.14
C ALA A 84 -0.54 1.74 9.88
N LEU A 85 -0.69 2.14 8.61
CA LEU A 85 -1.53 3.26 8.21
C LEU A 85 -3.01 2.99 8.54
N ALA A 86 -3.53 1.80 8.23
CA ALA A 86 -4.92 1.44 8.52
C ALA A 86 -5.21 1.43 10.03
N ILE A 87 -4.31 0.89 10.85
CA ILE A 87 -4.44 0.92 12.32
C ILE A 87 -4.49 2.37 12.81
N LEU A 88 -3.59 3.23 12.31
CA LEU A 88 -3.56 4.65 12.66
C LEU A 88 -4.87 5.36 12.28
N LEU A 89 -5.42 5.09 11.09
CA LEU A 89 -6.69 5.66 10.66
C LEU A 89 -7.86 5.18 11.52
N ILE A 90 -7.91 3.89 11.87
CA ILE A 90 -8.93 3.34 12.77
C ILE A 90 -8.83 4.02 14.14
N PHE A 91 -7.63 4.17 14.68
CA PHE A 91 -7.41 4.84 15.96
C PHE A 91 -7.88 6.31 15.94
N ILE A 92 -7.53 7.08 14.90
CA ILE A 92 -8.03 8.45 14.71
C ILE A 92 -9.56 8.47 14.63
N SER A 93 -10.15 7.54 13.88
CA SER A 93 -11.62 7.48 13.75
C SER A 93 -12.32 7.16 15.07
N ALA A 94 -11.67 6.41 15.96
CA ALA A 94 -12.17 6.14 17.30
C ALA A 94 -12.09 7.40 18.19
N LEU A 95 -10.99 8.15 18.11
CA LEU A 95 -10.82 9.42 18.85
C LEU A 95 -11.77 10.53 18.39
N CYS A 96 -12.14 10.57 17.11
CA CYS A 96 -13.08 11.58 16.61
C CYS A 96 -14.56 11.27 16.89
N LYS A 97 -14.88 10.04 17.34
CA LYS A 97 -16.24 9.66 17.71
C LYS A 97 -16.59 9.94 19.19
N THR A 98 -15.60 10.33 19.99
CA THR A 98 -15.76 10.94 21.33
C THR A 98 -15.94 12.44 21.22
#